data_AF-A0A0K0E8Y8-F1
#
_entry.id   AF-A0A0K0E8Y8-F1
#
_cell.length_a   1.000
_cell.length_b   1.000
_cell.length_c   1.000
_cell.angle_alpha   90.00
_cell.angle_beta   90.00
_cell.angle_gamma   90.00
#
_symmetry.space_group_name_H-M   'P 1'
#
loop_
_entity.id
_entity.type
_entity.pdbx_description
1 polymer ?
#
loop_
_entity_poly.entity_id
_entity_poly.type
_entity_poly.pdbx_seq_one_letter_code
_entity_poly.pdbx_strand_id
1 'polypeptide(L)'
;MIQKTFDKNDSFYYAPAAFGLLHYKDAAVVGAILGITALSITGLMFYFLQNTYHITGILTTISIFIVIISFIITTILMVIGIVKEKPNLIWPQMTILQFENILLFILGTFSIISMACGTTATNFLFGFLVNVPEIESNLGPIWPFNIAAASFVGCLICIWFNVLLRGAYDYLLDKEFFEGMEKIELK
;
A
#
# COMPACT_ATOMS: atom_id res chain seq x y z
N MET A 1 10.44 -0.27 -40.95
CA MET A 1 9.77 -0.21 -39.63
C MET A 1 10.65 0.67 -38.77
N ILE A 2 10.19 1.82 -38.29
CA ILE A 2 10.99 2.68 -37.41
C ILE A 2 11.10 1.93 -36.09
N GLN A 3 12.23 1.28 -35.82
CA GLN A 3 12.52 0.76 -34.48
C GLN A 3 12.50 1.97 -33.54
N LYS A 4 11.57 1.99 -32.59
CA LYS A 4 11.63 2.96 -31.51
C LYS A 4 12.91 2.65 -30.72
N THR A 5 13.87 3.57 -30.79
CA THR A 5 15.01 3.56 -29.87
C THR A 5 14.49 3.86 -28.48
N PHE A 6 14.98 3.13 -27.48
CA PHE A 6 14.62 3.38 -26.10
C PHE A 6 15.12 4.75 -25.65
N ASP A 7 14.20 5.64 -25.31
CA ASP A 7 14.52 6.91 -24.67
C ASP A 7 14.13 6.84 -23.19
N LYS A 8 15.14 6.99 -22.32
CA LYS A 8 14.96 7.00 -20.86
C LYS A 8 14.06 8.14 -20.39
N ASN A 9 13.96 9.21 -21.17
CA ASN A 9 13.18 10.39 -20.85
C ASN A 9 11.89 10.50 -21.69
N ASP A 10 11.44 9.41 -22.32
CA ASP A 10 10.15 9.41 -22.99
C ASP A 10 9.06 9.79 -21.97
N SER A 11 8.19 10.71 -22.39
CA SER A 11 6.97 11.11 -21.67
C SER A 11 6.14 9.93 -21.14
N PHE A 12 6.20 8.77 -21.82
CA PHE A 12 5.56 7.54 -21.39
C PHE A 12 6.03 7.05 -20.01
N TYR A 13 7.29 7.32 -19.63
CA TYR A 13 7.87 6.90 -18.34
C TYR A 13 7.67 7.91 -17.21
N TYR A 14 6.95 8.99 -17.46
CA TYR A 14 6.51 9.94 -16.45
C TYR A 14 5.13 9.54 -15.92
N ALA A 15 5.02 9.39 -14.61
CA ALA A 15 3.87 8.78 -13.97
C ALA A 15 2.63 9.71 -14.02
N PRO A 16 1.55 9.36 -14.73
CA PRO A 16 0.32 10.17 -14.73
C PRO A 16 -0.32 10.25 -13.34
N ALA A 17 -0.16 9.19 -12.53
CA ALA A 17 -0.59 9.14 -11.13
C ALA A 17 0.20 10.10 -10.21
N ALA A 18 1.34 10.62 -10.68
CA ALA A 18 2.10 11.70 -10.05
C ALA A 18 2.02 12.99 -10.89
N PHE A 19 0.89 13.20 -11.59
CA PHE A 19 0.62 14.35 -12.45
C PHE A 19 1.63 14.55 -13.60
N GLY A 20 2.32 13.49 -14.00
CA GLY A 20 3.39 13.55 -15.01
C GLY A 20 4.64 14.31 -14.56
N LEU A 21 4.75 14.65 -13.27
CA LEU A 21 5.86 15.46 -12.75
C LEU A 21 7.11 14.62 -12.44
N LEU A 22 6.91 13.34 -12.16
CA LEU A 22 7.97 12.43 -11.72
C LEU A 22 8.08 11.25 -12.68
N HIS A 23 9.32 10.87 -13.00
CA HIS A 23 9.59 9.60 -13.65
C HIS A 23 9.16 8.47 -12.69
N TYR A 24 8.65 7.35 -13.23
CA TYR A 24 8.17 6.23 -12.42
C TYR A 24 9.17 5.72 -11.35
N LYS A 25 10.49 5.70 -11.62
CA LYS A 25 11.52 5.33 -10.63
C LYS A 25 11.48 6.24 -9.41
N ASP A 26 11.48 7.56 -9.63
CA ASP A 26 11.48 8.54 -8.55
C ASP A 26 10.13 8.57 -7.84
N ALA A 27 9.03 8.48 -8.60
CA ALA A 27 7.68 8.40 -8.05
C ALA A 27 7.51 7.18 -7.14
N ALA A 28 8.07 6.02 -7.49
CA ALA A 28 8.06 4.82 -6.67
C ALA A 28 8.82 5.02 -5.34
N VAL A 29 9.97 5.71 -5.36
CA VAL A 29 10.73 6.03 -4.14
C VAL A 29 9.97 7.04 -3.26
N VAL A 30 9.35 8.05 -3.86
CA VAL A 30 8.48 8.98 -3.11
C VAL A 30 7.29 8.25 -2.48
N GLY A 31 6.62 7.38 -3.26
CA GLY A 31 5.54 6.54 -2.77
C GLY A 31 5.97 5.64 -1.60
N ALA A 32 7.20 5.12 -1.65
CA ALA A 32 7.78 4.34 -0.56
C ALA A 32 7.94 5.14 0.75
N ILE A 33 8.48 6.36 0.65
CA ILE A 33 8.65 7.26 1.80
C ILE A 33 7.29 7.61 2.41
N LEU A 34 6.31 7.94 1.58
CA LEU A 34 4.96 8.24 2.02
C LEU A 34 4.29 7.01 2.65
N GLY A 35 4.47 5.83 2.07
CA GLY A 35 3.94 4.57 2.60
C GLY A 35 4.50 4.22 3.98
N ILE A 36 5.83 4.29 4.15
CA ILE A 36 6.47 4.08 5.46
C ILE A 36 5.97 5.10 6.48
N THR A 37 5.85 6.36 6.09
CA THR A 37 5.38 7.43 6.99
C THR A 37 3.93 7.17 7.43
N ALA A 38 3.04 6.87 6.49
CA ALA A 38 1.64 6.57 6.77
C ALA A 38 1.51 5.35 7.70
N LEU A 39 2.20 4.24 7.38
CA LEU A 39 2.16 3.03 8.18
C LEU A 39 2.79 3.20 9.57
N SER A 40 3.83 4.03 9.70
CA SER A 40 4.43 4.35 11.00
C SER A 40 3.44 5.12 11.88
N ILE A 41 2.71 6.08 11.31
CA ILE A 41 1.64 6.80 12.01
C ILE A 41 0.54 5.81 12.42
N THR A 42 0.11 4.92 11.51
CA THR A 42 -0.87 3.88 11.83
C THR A 42 -0.39 2.98 12.97
N GLY A 43 0.86 2.53 12.97
CA GLY A 43 1.45 1.73 14.05
C GLY A 43 1.42 2.45 15.40
N LEU A 44 1.74 3.75 15.43
CA LEU A 44 1.62 4.57 16.63
C LEU A 44 0.17 4.70 17.10
N MET A 45 -0.78 4.89 16.19
CA MET A 45 -2.20 4.96 16.54
C MET A 45 -2.69 3.64 17.15
N PHE A 46 -2.34 2.49 16.57
CA PHE A 46 -2.70 1.18 17.13
C PHE A 46 -2.03 0.92 18.49
N TYR A 47 -0.80 1.40 18.70
CA TYR A 47 -0.15 1.35 20.00
C TYR A 47 -0.94 2.11 21.07
N PHE A 48 -1.41 3.33 20.78
CA PHE A 48 -2.23 4.11 21.71
C PHE A 48 -3.62 3.48 21.91
N LEU A 49 -4.26 3.00 20.84
CA LEU A 49 -5.55 2.32 20.92
C LEU A 49 -5.50 1.09 21.84
N GLN A 50 -4.38 0.37 21.86
CA GLN A 50 -4.21 -0.78 22.76
C GLN A 50 -3.89 -0.35 24.19
N ASN A 51 -2.84 0.47 24.36
CA ASN A 51 -2.21 0.67 25.67
C ASN A 51 -2.85 1.80 26.49
N THR A 52 -3.40 2.82 25.82
CA THR A 52 -4.05 3.95 26.48
C THR A 52 -5.55 3.78 26.54
N TYR A 53 -6.16 3.29 25.44
CA TYR A 53 -7.61 3.22 25.33
C TYR A 53 -8.20 1.82 25.49
N HIS A 54 -7.37 0.76 25.55
CA HIS A 54 -7.84 -0.64 25.65
C HIS A 54 -8.89 -1.04 24.60
N ILE A 55 -8.87 -0.37 23.44
CA ILE A 55 -9.79 -0.59 22.33
C ILE A 55 -9.36 -1.80 21.51
N THR A 56 -8.08 -1.89 21.14
CA THR A 56 -7.58 -2.98 20.29
C THR A 56 -7.01 -4.11 21.12
N GLY A 57 -7.29 -5.35 20.71
CA GLY A 57 -6.69 -6.53 21.32
C GLY A 57 -5.18 -6.65 20.99
N ILE A 58 -4.44 -7.34 21.86
CA ILE A 58 -2.99 -7.59 21.69
C ILE A 58 -2.70 -8.23 20.33
N LEU A 59 -3.51 -9.22 19.92
CA LEU A 59 -3.32 -9.93 18.65
C LEU A 59 -3.49 -9.01 17.44
N THR A 60 -4.49 -8.12 17.48
CA THR A 60 -4.74 -7.13 16.42
C THR A 60 -3.54 -6.21 16.27
N THR A 61 -3.03 -5.66 17.37
CA THR A 61 -1.89 -4.75 17.33
C THR A 61 -0.61 -5.44 16.87
N ILE A 62 -0.33 -6.66 17.35
CA ILE A 62 0.81 -7.45 16.87
C ILE A 62 0.71 -7.69 15.36
N SER A 63 -0.48 -8.04 14.86
CA SER A 63 -0.71 -8.27 13.43
C SER A 63 -0.43 -7.02 12.59
N ILE A 64 -0.85 -5.84 13.06
CA ILE A 64 -0.53 -4.56 12.41
C ILE A 64 0.99 -4.33 12.35
N PHE A 65 1.71 -4.57 13.44
CA PHE A 65 3.17 -4.43 13.43
C PHE A 65 3.85 -5.43 12.50
N ILE A 66 3.34 -6.66 12.37
CA ILE A 66 3.84 -7.63 11.39
C ILE A 66 3.66 -7.11 9.96
N VAL A 67 2.50 -6.53 9.63
CA VAL A 67 2.25 -5.93 8.31
C VAL A 67 3.22 -4.77 8.05
N ILE A 68 3.40 -3.87 9.03
CA ILE A 68 4.33 -2.73 8.92
C ILE A 68 5.76 -3.21 8.69
N ILE A 69 6.23 -4.18 9.46
CA ILE A 69 7.59 -4.73 9.30
C ILE A 69 7.74 -5.39 7.92
N SER A 70 6.74 -6.15 7.49
CA SER A 70 6.74 -6.80 6.18
C SER A 70 6.83 -5.76 5.05
N PHE A 71 6.04 -4.69 5.13
CA PHE A 71 6.08 -3.57 4.20
C PHE A 71 7.44 -2.87 4.16
N ILE A 72 8.07 -2.64 5.32
CA ILE A 72 9.41 -2.03 5.40
C ILE A 72 10.43 -2.91 4.69
N ILE A 73 10.42 -4.22 4.95
CA ILE A 73 11.34 -5.18 4.32
C ILE A 73 11.17 -5.18 2.79
N THR A 74 9.93 -5.28 2.31
CA THR A 74 9.66 -5.27 0.86
C THR A 74 9.96 -3.92 0.22
N THR A 75 9.80 -2.83 0.95
CA THR A 75 10.18 -1.48 0.49
C THR A 75 11.70 -1.38 0.30
N ILE A 76 12.49 -1.90 1.25
CA ILE A 76 13.95 -1.94 1.11
C ILE A 76 14.35 -2.77 -0.12
N LEU A 77 13.73 -3.94 -0.31
CA LEU A 77 13.97 -4.79 -1.48
C LEU A 77 13.64 -4.06 -2.79
N MET A 78 12.51 -3.37 -2.83
CA MET A 78 12.10 -2.56 -3.97
C MET A 78 13.09 -1.43 -4.26
N VAL A 79 13.53 -0.66 -3.26
CA VAL A 79 14.53 0.40 -3.46
C VAL A 79 15.84 -0.18 -3.99
N ILE A 80 16.30 -1.31 -3.44
CA ILE A 80 17.47 -2.02 -3.96
C ILE A 80 17.23 -2.48 -5.41
N GLY A 81 16.02 -2.96 -5.73
CA GLY A 81 15.60 -3.32 -7.08
C GLY A 81 15.67 -2.16 -8.07
N ILE A 82 15.19 -0.98 -7.67
CA ILE A 82 15.20 0.23 -8.51
C ILE A 82 16.64 0.72 -8.71
N VAL A 83 17.46 0.72 -7.65
CA VAL A 83 18.86 1.19 -7.72
C VAL A 83 19.74 0.23 -8.51
N LYS A 84 19.57 -1.10 -8.31
CA LYS A 84 20.31 -2.14 -9.05
C LYS A 84 19.66 -2.50 -10.38
N GLU A 85 18.58 -1.83 -10.75
CA GLU A 85 17.83 -2.04 -11.99
C GLU A 85 17.41 -3.50 -12.20
N LYS A 86 16.99 -4.15 -11.11
CA LYS A 86 16.50 -5.53 -11.10
C LYS A 86 14.99 -5.54 -10.86
N PRO A 87 14.16 -5.64 -11.92
CA PRO A 87 12.70 -5.54 -11.81
C PRO A 87 12.08 -6.61 -10.89
N ASN A 88 12.67 -7.80 -10.83
CA ASN A 88 12.19 -8.91 -9.98
C ASN A 88 12.16 -8.58 -8.48
N LEU A 89 12.93 -7.60 -8.00
CA LEU A 89 12.93 -7.19 -6.59
C LEU A 89 11.81 -6.21 -6.24
N ILE A 90 11.08 -5.68 -7.22
CA ILE A 90 9.91 -4.80 -7.01
C ILE A 90 8.65 -5.62 -6.73
N TRP A 91 8.58 -6.85 -7.24
CA TRP A 91 7.42 -7.75 -7.10
C TRP A 91 6.94 -7.95 -5.66
N PRO A 92 7.80 -8.24 -4.67
CA PRO A 92 7.36 -8.45 -3.29
C PRO A 92 6.55 -7.27 -2.73
N GLN A 93 6.95 -6.03 -3.05
CA GLN A 93 6.22 -4.83 -2.62
C GLN A 93 4.85 -4.73 -3.32
N MET A 94 4.78 -5.01 -4.62
CA MET A 94 3.51 -5.02 -5.35
C MET A 94 2.54 -6.06 -4.77
N THR A 95 3.04 -7.23 -4.38
CA THR A 95 2.23 -8.28 -3.76
C THR A 95 1.69 -7.87 -2.39
N ILE A 96 2.53 -7.28 -1.53
CA ILE A 96 2.08 -6.76 -0.23
C ILE A 96 1.01 -5.69 -0.38
N LEU A 97 1.18 -4.74 -1.32
CA LEU A 97 0.17 -3.72 -1.58
C LEU A 97 -1.17 -4.30 -2.03
N GLN A 98 -1.16 -5.34 -2.86
CA GLN A 98 -2.41 -6.02 -3.27
C GLN A 98 -3.07 -6.71 -2.09
N PHE A 99 -2.29 -7.38 -1.25
CA PHE A 99 -2.79 -8.02 -0.04
C PHE A 99 -3.41 -7.00 0.93
N GLU A 100 -2.71 -5.90 1.21
CA GLU A 100 -3.21 -4.80 2.06
C GLU A 100 -4.50 -4.21 1.48
N ASN A 101 -4.55 -3.97 0.17
CA ASN A 101 -5.73 -3.46 -0.50
C ASN A 101 -6.95 -4.39 -0.32
N ILE A 102 -6.76 -5.72 -0.42
CA ILE A 102 -7.83 -6.70 -0.18
C ILE A 102 -8.31 -6.63 1.27
N LEU A 103 -7.38 -6.60 2.24
CA LEU A 103 -7.73 -6.50 3.67
C LEU A 103 -8.52 -5.23 3.98
N LEU A 104 -8.07 -4.08 3.47
CA LEU A 104 -8.74 -2.80 3.65
C LEU A 104 -10.12 -2.79 2.98
N PHE A 105 -10.26 -3.40 1.81
CA PHE A 105 -11.57 -3.50 1.14
C PHE A 105 -12.55 -4.36 1.93
N ILE A 106 -12.10 -5.49 2.49
CA ILE A 106 -12.92 -6.34 3.38
C ILE A 106 -13.31 -5.57 4.64
N LEU A 107 -12.34 -4.91 5.28
CA LEU A 107 -12.56 -4.13 6.51
C LEU A 107 -13.56 -2.99 6.28
N GLY A 108 -13.41 -2.25 5.19
CA GLY A 108 -14.33 -1.18 4.82
C GLY A 108 -15.74 -1.69 4.51
N THR A 109 -15.85 -2.82 3.82
CA THR A 109 -17.14 -3.46 3.50
C THR A 109 -17.85 -3.94 4.77
N PHE A 110 -17.15 -4.65 5.67
CA PHE A 110 -17.72 -5.13 6.93
C PHE A 110 -18.09 -3.98 7.87
N SER A 111 -17.33 -2.88 7.84
CA SER A 111 -17.66 -1.66 8.57
C SER A 111 -19.00 -1.07 8.10
N ILE A 112 -19.24 -1.01 6.78
CA ILE A 112 -20.52 -0.55 6.22
C ILE A 112 -21.67 -1.47 6.62
N ILE A 113 -21.49 -2.79 6.49
CA ILE A 113 -22.52 -3.78 6.86
C ILE A 113 -22.88 -3.65 8.36
N SER A 114 -21.88 -3.47 9.22
CA SER A 114 -22.09 -3.31 10.67
C SER A 114 -22.97 -2.10 11.00
N MET A 115 -22.79 -0.98 10.28
CA MET A 115 -23.66 0.19 10.44
C MET A 115 -25.10 -0.08 10.00
N ALA A 116 -25.29 -0.87 8.94
CA ALA A 116 -26.62 -1.15 8.40
C ALA A 116 -27.40 -2.18 9.24
N CYS A 117 -26.71 -3.13 9.89
CA CYS A 117 -27.33 -4.25 10.60
C CYS A 117 -27.45 -4.05 12.12
N GLY A 118 -26.83 -3.00 12.68
CA GLY A 118 -26.93 -2.64 14.10
C GLY A 118 -25.94 -3.34 15.03
N THR A 119 -26.02 -3.04 16.33
CA THR A 119 -25.00 -3.34 17.35
C THR A 119 -24.71 -4.84 17.54
N THR A 120 -25.70 -5.71 17.37
CA THR A 120 -25.49 -7.18 17.44
C THR A 120 -24.57 -7.66 16.33
N ALA A 121 -24.77 -7.19 15.09
CA ALA A 121 -23.92 -7.53 13.96
C ALA A 121 -22.52 -6.92 14.12
N THR A 122 -22.43 -5.69 14.62
CA THR A 122 -21.14 -5.03 14.92
C THR A 122 -20.31 -5.84 15.92
N ASN A 123 -20.92 -6.29 17.03
CA ASN A 123 -20.23 -7.13 18.01
C ASN A 123 -19.77 -8.47 17.40
N PHE A 124 -20.58 -9.08 16.55
CA PHE A 124 -20.22 -10.31 15.87
C PHE A 124 -19.05 -10.13 14.87
N LEU A 125 -19.07 -9.05 14.08
CA LEU A 125 -18.08 -8.79 13.03
C LEU A 125 -16.79 -8.17 13.55
N PHE A 126 -16.83 -7.39 14.62
CA PHE A 126 -15.69 -6.62 15.12
C PHE A 126 -15.22 -7.01 16.51
N GLY A 127 -16.00 -7.77 17.28
CA GLY A 127 -15.67 -8.11 18.67
C GLY A 127 -14.36 -8.87 18.86
N PHE A 128 -13.85 -9.52 17.80
CA PHE A 128 -12.54 -10.18 17.82
C PHE A 128 -11.37 -9.23 17.50
N LEU A 129 -11.62 -8.08 16.86
CA LEU A 129 -10.61 -7.09 16.50
C LEU A 129 -10.50 -5.98 17.56
N VAL A 130 -11.66 -5.51 18.02
CA VAL A 130 -11.81 -4.36 18.92
C VAL A 130 -12.80 -4.67 20.04
N ASN A 131 -12.59 -4.04 21.18
CA ASN A 131 -13.53 -3.99 22.28
C ASN A 131 -14.64 -2.98 21.92
N VAL A 132 -15.77 -3.52 21.42
CA VAL A 132 -16.89 -2.71 20.90
C VAL A 132 -17.46 -1.72 21.93
N PRO A 133 -17.72 -2.12 23.20
CA PRO A 133 -18.12 -1.16 24.22
C PRO A 133 -17.14 0.00 24.41
N GLU A 134 -15.84 -0.29 24.43
CA GLU A 134 -14.82 0.73 24.68
C GLU A 134 -14.66 1.70 23.51
N ILE A 135 -14.65 1.19 22.27
CA ILE A 135 -14.58 2.05 21.08
C ILE A 135 -15.84 2.90 20.93
N GLU A 136 -17.02 2.36 21.27
CA GLU A 136 -18.27 3.12 21.23
C GLU A 136 -18.31 4.21 22.30
N SER A 137 -17.74 3.95 23.50
CA SER A 137 -17.61 4.96 24.55
C SER A 137 -16.65 6.09 24.17
N ASN A 138 -15.54 5.79 23.49
CA ASN A 138 -14.50 6.79 23.17
C ASN A 138 -14.74 7.52 21.84
N LEU A 139 -15.24 6.84 20.80
CA LEU A 139 -15.42 7.39 19.46
C LEU A 139 -16.88 7.63 19.07
N GLY A 140 -17.82 7.19 19.91
CA GLY A 140 -19.25 7.25 19.63
C GLY A 140 -19.71 6.18 18.63
N PRO A 141 -21.04 6.04 18.43
CA PRO A 141 -21.63 4.97 17.61
C PRO A 141 -21.28 5.05 16.11
N ILE A 142 -20.72 6.18 15.67
CA ILE A 142 -20.30 6.40 14.28
C ILE A 142 -18.93 5.77 13.96
N TRP A 143 -18.23 5.17 14.93
CA TRP A 143 -16.88 4.63 14.71
C TRP A 143 -16.76 3.64 13.53
N PRO A 144 -17.76 2.79 13.19
CA PRO A 144 -17.61 1.93 12.02
C PRO A 144 -17.54 2.73 10.72
N PHE A 145 -18.22 3.88 10.63
CA PHE A 145 -18.09 4.79 9.49
C PHE A 145 -16.64 5.29 9.36
N ASN A 146 -16.01 5.64 10.47
CA ASN A 146 -14.64 6.13 10.48
C ASN A 146 -13.66 5.03 10.01
N ILE A 147 -13.88 3.77 10.41
CA ILE A 147 -13.08 2.65 9.91
C ILE A 147 -13.32 2.44 8.41
N ALA A 148 -14.58 2.50 7.94
CA ALA A 148 -14.87 2.41 6.51
C ALA A 148 -14.15 3.50 5.70
N ALA A 149 -14.28 4.76 6.12
CA ALA A 149 -13.64 5.88 5.47
C ALA A 149 -12.11 5.73 5.43
N ALA A 150 -11.49 5.40 6.57
CA ALA A 150 -10.06 5.16 6.66
C ALA A 150 -9.62 3.99 5.77
N SER A 151 -10.41 2.92 5.71
CA SER A 151 -10.11 1.74 4.90
C SER A 151 -10.14 2.06 3.41
N PHE A 152 -11.15 2.78 2.91
CA PHE A 152 -11.22 3.15 1.49
C PHE A 152 -10.18 4.19 1.08
N VAL A 153 -9.83 5.13 1.97
CA VAL A 153 -8.69 6.02 1.75
C VAL A 153 -7.38 5.21 1.70
N GLY A 154 -7.24 4.22 2.58
CA GLY A 154 -6.12 3.27 2.54
C GLY A 154 -6.06 2.49 1.22
N CYS A 155 -7.19 1.98 0.72
CA CYS A 155 -7.26 1.32 -0.58
C CYS A 155 -6.80 2.24 -1.71
N LEU A 156 -7.26 3.50 -1.71
CA LEU A 156 -6.83 4.49 -2.70
C LEU A 156 -5.30 4.67 -2.69
N ILE A 157 -4.70 4.78 -1.51
CA ILE A 157 -3.24 4.90 -1.36
C ILE A 157 -2.54 3.64 -1.87
N CYS A 158 -3.03 2.45 -1.53
CA CYS A 158 -2.45 1.19 -1.98
C CYS A 158 -2.50 1.05 -3.51
N ILE A 159 -3.65 1.36 -4.12
CA ILE A 159 -3.83 1.31 -5.58
C ILE A 159 -2.91 2.33 -6.25
N TRP A 160 -2.90 3.57 -5.75
CA TRP A 160 -2.04 4.63 -6.27
C TRP A 160 -0.57 4.20 -6.25
N PHE A 161 -0.09 3.67 -5.12
CA PHE A 161 1.28 3.24 -5.02
C PHE A 161 1.57 2.05 -5.95
N ASN A 162 0.64 1.09 -6.07
CA ASN A 162 0.80 -0.05 -6.96
C ASN A 162 0.96 0.37 -8.43
N VAL A 163 0.21 1.38 -8.89
CA VAL A 163 0.34 1.94 -10.25
C VAL A 163 1.73 2.52 -10.47
N LEU A 164 2.30 3.23 -9.48
CA LEU A 164 3.66 3.76 -9.58
C LEU A 164 4.70 2.64 -9.69
N LEU A 165 4.57 1.60 -8.86
CA LEU A 165 5.46 0.45 -8.90
C LEU A 165 5.37 -0.31 -10.21
N ARG A 166 4.16 -0.47 -10.74
CA ARG A 166 3.97 -1.16 -12.00
C ARG A 166 4.63 -0.41 -13.15
N GLY A 167 4.46 0.90 -13.22
CA GLY A 167 5.15 1.71 -14.23
C GLY A 167 6.67 1.70 -14.07
N ALA A 168 7.19 1.66 -12.83
CA ALA A 168 8.63 1.54 -12.60
C ALA A 168 9.17 0.17 -13.02
N TYR A 169 8.41 -0.88 -12.77
CA TYR A 169 8.70 -2.24 -13.19
C TYR A 169 8.71 -2.37 -14.72
N ASP A 170 7.67 -1.88 -15.39
CA ASP A 170 7.56 -1.91 -16.85
C ASP A 170 8.71 -1.11 -17.51
N TYR A 171 9.06 0.07 -16.96
CA TYR A 171 10.25 0.83 -17.40
C TYR A 171 11.55 0.01 -17.33
N LEU A 172 11.79 -0.69 -16.22
CA LEU A 172 13.01 -1.47 -16.04
C LEU A 172 13.06 -2.68 -16.99
N LEU A 173 11.92 -3.31 -17.26
CA LEU A 173 11.83 -4.38 -18.25
C LEU A 173 12.10 -3.87 -19.67
N ASP A 174 11.49 -2.74 -20.05
CA ASP A 174 11.73 -2.12 -21.36
C ASP A 174 13.21 -1.79 -21.52
N LYS A 175 13.81 -1.17 -20.50
CA LYS A 175 15.24 -0.86 -20.50
C LYS A 175 16.10 -2.10 -20.73
N GLU A 176 15.85 -3.17 -19.99
CA GLU A 176 16.59 -4.43 -20.12
C GLU A 176 16.43 -5.04 -21.52
N PHE A 177 15.21 -5.00 -22.08
CA PHE A 177 14.92 -5.50 -23.41
C PHE A 177 15.65 -4.73 -24.52
N PHE A 178 15.54 -3.39 -24.52
CA PHE A 178 16.14 -2.56 -25.55
C PHE A 178 17.68 -2.51 -25.46
N GLU A 179 18.25 -2.43 -24.25
CA GLU A 179 19.70 -2.53 -24.06
C GLU A 179 20.23 -3.94 -24.43
N GLY A 180 19.38 -4.97 -24.35
CA GLY A 180 19.67 -6.32 -24.84
C GLY A 180 19.69 -6.41 -26.37
N MET A 181 18.73 -5.78 -27.04
CA MET A 181 18.67 -5.73 -28.51
C MET A 181 19.86 -4.99 -29.11
N GLU A 182 20.22 -3.83 -28.57
CA GLU A 182 21.35 -3.02 -29.06
C GLU A 182 22.67 -3.82 -29.01
N LYS A 183 22.86 -4.66 -27.99
CA LYS A 183 24.03 -5.56 -27.87
C LYS A 183 24.05 -6.69 -28.90
N ILE A 184 22.89 -7.11 -29.41
CA ILE A 184 22.79 -8.14 -30.46
C ILE A 184 23.07 -7.50 -31.82
N GLU A 185 22.55 -6.30 -32.07
CA GLU A 185 22.76 -5.59 -33.34
C GLU A 185 24.21 -5.09 -33.53
N LEU A 186 24.95 -4.86 -32.45
CA LEU A 186 26.37 -4.49 -32.47
C LEU A 186 27.35 -5.67 -32.60
N LYS A 187 26.87 -6.92 -32.63
CA LYS A 187 27.68 -8.13 -32.81
C LYS A 187 27.59 -8.66 -34.24
#